data_AF-A0A6G3XY63-F1
#
_entry.id   AF-A0A6G3XY63-F1
#
_cell.length_a   1.000
_cell.length_b   1.000
_cell.length_c   1.000
_cell.angle_alpha   90.00
_cell.angle_beta   90.00
_cell.angle_gamma   90.00
#
_symmetry.space_group_name_H-M   'P 1'
#
loop_
_entity.id
_entity.type
_entity.pdbx_description
1 polymer ?
#
loop_
_entity_poly.entity_id
_entity_poly.type
_entity_poly.pdbx_seq_one_letter_code
_entity_poly.pdbx_strand_id
1 'polypeptide(L)'
;MPRPLWTGAISFGLVTIPVKVVSATQDHSIHFRQVHLEDLGRVRTRKVCELDGEALSQDEIGKGYELSKEQTVPITDEELDRIPLPTAKAIEIVAFVDADSVDPIRISDSYYLAIDGQVAAKPYTLLRRALERSDKVAVAKFAWHNRERLGLLRVREGA
;
A
#
# COMPACT_ATOMS: atom_id res chain seq x y z
N MET A 1 -18.07 -8.27 -5.22
CA MET A 1 -16.66 -8.51 -4.89
C MET A 1 -16.07 -7.22 -4.35
N PRO A 2 -15.30 -7.24 -3.24
CA PRO A 2 -14.64 -6.04 -2.73
C PRO A 2 -13.71 -5.43 -3.79
N ARG A 3 -13.67 -4.09 -3.86
CA ARG A 3 -12.81 -3.37 -4.79
C ARG A 3 -11.34 -3.63 -4.42
N PRO A 4 -10.47 -4.05 -5.36
CA PRO A 4 -9.05 -4.21 -5.05
C PRO A 4 -8.46 -2.85 -4.66
N LEU A 5 -7.68 -2.87 -3.57
CA LEU A 5 -6.91 -1.71 -3.12
C LEU A 5 -5.68 -1.50 -4.01
N TRP A 6 -5.10 -2.59 -4.50
CA TRP A 6 -3.90 -2.59 -5.33
C TRP A 6 -3.87 -3.82 -6.23
N THR A 7 -3.25 -3.67 -7.40
CA THR A 7 -3.04 -4.74 -8.38
C THR A 7 -1.56 -4.77 -8.75
N GLY A 8 -0.99 -5.97 -8.80
CA GLY A 8 0.40 -6.17 -9.18
C GLY A 8 0.73 -7.65 -9.26
N ALA A 9 1.96 -8.05 -8.92
CA ALA A 9 2.36 -9.44 -8.95
C ALA A 9 3.22 -9.83 -7.74
N ILE A 10 3.12 -11.08 -7.30
CA ILE A 10 4.12 -11.70 -6.42
C ILE A 10 5.29 -12.13 -7.32
N SER A 11 6.52 -11.80 -6.94
CA SER A 11 7.73 -12.21 -7.65
C SER A 11 8.73 -12.92 -6.73
N PHE A 12 9.34 -14.00 -7.22
CA PHE A 12 10.47 -14.65 -6.56
C PHE A 12 11.28 -15.48 -7.56
N GLY A 13 12.58 -15.21 -7.65
CA GLY A 13 13.43 -15.79 -8.69
C GLY A 13 12.88 -15.51 -10.08
N LEU A 14 12.42 -16.56 -10.78
CA LEU A 14 11.85 -16.48 -12.14
C LEU A 14 10.32 -16.57 -12.17
N VAL A 15 9.67 -16.67 -11.00
CA VAL A 15 8.23 -16.84 -10.89
C VAL A 15 7.58 -15.48 -10.68
N THR A 16 6.58 -15.18 -11.51
CA THR A 16 5.74 -13.99 -11.39
C THR A 16 4.27 -14.40 -11.40
N ILE A 17 3.52 -13.98 -10.37
CA ILE A 17 2.13 -14.38 -10.15
C ILE A 17 1.25 -13.13 -10.04
N PRO A 18 0.44 -12.80 -11.04
CA PRO A 18 -0.50 -11.68 -10.96
C PRO A 18 -1.49 -11.83 -9.80
N VAL A 19 -1.61 -10.79 -8.97
CA VAL A 19 -2.49 -10.77 -7.80
C VAL A 19 -3.16 -9.41 -7.59
N LYS A 20 -4.25 -9.44 -6.83
CA LYS A 20 -4.97 -8.29 -6.31
C LYS A 20 -4.92 -8.30 -4.80
N VAL A 21 -4.63 -7.16 -4.21
CA VAL A 21 -4.72 -6.94 -2.76
C VAL A 21 -6.12 -6.44 -2.43
N VAL A 22 -6.80 -7.14 -1.52
CA VAL A 22 -8.10 -6.74 -0.99
C VAL A 22 -8.01 -6.59 0.53
N SER A 23 -8.74 -5.63 1.09
CA SER A 23 -8.75 -5.40 2.55
C SER A 23 -9.23 -6.64 3.28
N ALA A 24 -8.52 -7.06 4.34
CA ALA A 24 -9.00 -8.13 5.23
C ALA A 24 -9.94 -7.61 6.31
N THR A 25 -10.00 -6.29 6.50
CA THR A 25 -10.82 -5.63 7.51
C THR A 25 -11.81 -4.66 6.85
N GLN A 26 -12.94 -4.44 7.52
CA GLN A 26 -13.87 -3.37 7.18
C GLN A 26 -13.86 -2.35 8.30
N ASP A 27 -13.75 -1.08 7.93
CA ASP A 27 -13.92 0.02 8.87
C ASP A 27 -15.43 0.27 9.07
N HIS A 28 -15.88 0.21 10.32
CA HIS A 28 -17.26 0.48 10.72
C HIS A 28 -17.42 1.83 11.44
N SER A 29 -16.41 2.69 11.37
CA SER A 29 -16.43 4.02 11.99
C SER A 29 -17.49 4.94 11.37
N ILE A 30 -18.17 5.68 12.24
CA ILE A 30 -19.14 6.70 11.83
C ILE A 30 -18.37 7.93 11.38
N HIS A 31 -18.54 8.32 10.11
CA HIS A 31 -17.88 9.47 9.54
C HIS A 31 -18.73 10.73 9.71
N PHE A 32 -18.17 11.76 10.32
CA PHE A 32 -18.81 13.07 10.44
C PHE A 32 -18.34 14.01 9.33
N ARG A 33 -19.26 14.85 8.83
CA ARG A 33 -18.95 15.93 7.89
C ARG A 33 -18.94 17.25 8.64
N GLN A 34 -18.04 18.17 8.26
CA GLN A 34 -18.05 19.52 8.81
C GLN A 34 -19.30 20.27 8.31
N VAL A 35 -20.05 20.81 9.27
CA VAL A 35 -21.24 21.62 9.01
C VAL A 35 -21.14 22.93 9.79
N HIS A 36 -21.69 23.98 9.22
CA HIS A 36 -21.91 25.22 9.94
C HIS A 36 -23.03 24.98 10.95
N LEU A 37 -22.78 25.27 12.24
CA LEU A 37 -23.68 24.84 13.33
C LEU A 37 -25.05 25.54 13.31
N GLU A 38 -25.13 26.73 12.73
CA GLU A 38 -26.35 27.52 12.71
C GLU A 38 -27.34 27.07 11.62
N ASP A 39 -26.84 26.70 10.43
CA ASP A 39 -27.67 26.39 9.26
C ASP A 39 -27.47 24.96 8.71
N LEU A 40 -26.58 24.18 9.32
CA LEU A 40 -26.18 22.83 8.89
C LEU A 40 -25.61 22.78 7.46
N GLY A 41 -25.21 23.93 6.93
CA GLY A 41 -24.59 24.09 5.63
C GLY A 41 -23.23 23.40 5.56
N ARG A 42 -22.86 22.93 4.38
CA ARG A 42 -21.59 22.20 4.18
C ARG A 42 -20.40 23.17 4.21
N VAL A 43 -19.48 22.96 5.13
CA VAL A 43 -18.22 23.73 5.20
C VAL A 43 -17.28 23.29 4.07
N ARG A 44 -16.66 24.25 3.38
CA ARG A 44 -15.63 24.00 2.37
C ARG A 44 -14.28 24.51 2.88
N THR A 45 -13.25 23.68 2.74
CA THR A 45 -11.87 24.07 3.03
C THR A 45 -11.24 24.69 1.78
N ARG A 46 -10.51 25.79 1.95
CA ARG A 46 -9.63 26.37 0.92
C ARG A 46 -8.18 26.30 1.39
N LYS A 47 -7.27 25.99 0.47
CA LYS A 47 -5.83 26.03 0.72
C LYS A 47 -5.33 27.42 0.33
N VAL A 48 -4.51 28.03 1.19
CA VAL A 48 -4.03 29.41 1.02
C VAL A 48 -2.52 29.40 1.27
N CYS A 49 -1.76 30.08 0.42
CA CYS A 49 -0.32 30.25 0.59
C CYS A 49 -0.04 31.22 1.74
N GLU A 50 0.91 30.87 2.61
CA GLU A 50 1.24 31.68 3.79
C GLU A 50 2.01 32.96 3.44
N LEU A 51 2.72 32.97 2.31
CA LEU A 51 3.59 34.09 1.91
C LEU A 51 2.83 35.24 1.23
N ASP A 52 1.85 34.91 0.38
CA ASP A 52 1.11 35.88 -0.44
C ASP A 52 -0.39 35.95 -0.10
N GLY A 53 -0.92 34.99 0.68
CA GLY A 53 -2.33 34.93 1.06
C GLY A 53 -3.26 34.50 -0.08
N GLU A 54 -2.73 34.03 -1.20
CA GLU A 54 -3.52 33.62 -2.35
C GLU A 54 -4.12 32.22 -2.16
N ALA A 55 -5.36 32.05 -2.60
CA ALA A 55 -6.03 30.76 -2.57
C ALA A 55 -5.51 29.88 -3.71
N LEU A 56 -4.94 28.74 -3.37
CA LEU A 56 -4.31 27.83 -4.31
C LEU A 56 -5.26 26.73 -4.76
N SER A 57 -5.18 26.39 -6.04
CA SER A 57 -5.73 25.15 -6.61
C SER A 57 -4.85 23.95 -6.29
N GLN A 58 -5.34 22.73 -6.54
CA GLN A 58 -4.56 21.52 -6.25
C GLN A 58 -3.31 21.40 -7.14
N ASP A 59 -3.37 21.90 -8.38
CA ASP A 59 -2.29 21.79 -9.36
C ASP A 59 -1.11 22.74 -9.04
N GLU A 60 -1.36 23.77 -8.23
CA GLU A 60 -0.35 24.73 -7.76
C GLU A 60 0.37 24.25 -6.50
N ILE A 61 -0.02 23.09 -5.93
CA ILE A 61 0.49 22.61 -4.65
C ILE A 61 1.34 21.35 -4.86
N GLY A 62 2.66 21.54 -4.78
CA GLY A 62 3.66 20.46 -4.78
C GLY A 62 4.11 20.03 -3.37
N LYS A 63 5.15 19.20 -3.31
CA LYS A 63 5.84 18.85 -2.07
C LYS A 63 7.15 19.63 -2.00
N GLY A 64 7.56 20.07 -0.81
CA GLY A 64 8.88 20.65 -0.56
C GLY A 64 9.64 19.81 0.45
N TYR A 65 10.92 19.57 0.22
CA TYR A 65 11.82 18.94 1.20
C TYR A 65 12.77 20.00 1.77
N GLU A 66 12.69 20.20 3.08
CA GLU A 66 13.54 21.14 3.81
C GLU A 66 14.91 20.50 4.06
N LEU A 67 15.96 20.95 3.35
CA LEU A 67 17.35 20.55 3.60
C LEU A 67 17.94 21.30 4.80
N SER A 68 17.53 22.56 4.98
CA SER A 68 17.89 23.40 6.12
C SER A 68 16.81 24.47 6.30
N LYS A 69 16.84 25.20 7.42
CA LYS A 69 15.87 26.27 7.74
C LYS A 69 15.72 27.34 6.64
N GLU A 70 16.71 27.46 5.77
CA GLU A 70 16.76 28.46 4.70
C GLU A 70 16.66 27.84 3.30
N GLN A 71 16.61 26.50 3.20
CA GLN A 71 16.64 25.80 1.93
C GLN A 71 15.57 24.71 1.86
N THR A 72 14.50 25.02 1.14
CA THR A 72 13.46 24.06 0.74
C THR A 72 13.58 23.77 -0.74
N VAL A 73 13.70 22.50 -1.10
CA VAL A 73 13.76 22.05 -2.50
C VAL A 73 12.38 21.54 -2.91
N PRO A 74 11.76 22.08 -3.97
CA PRO A 74 10.52 21.54 -4.48
C PRO A 74 10.77 20.13 -5.04
N ILE A 75 9.89 19.20 -4.71
CA ILE A 75 9.83 17.86 -5.25
C ILE A 75 8.48 17.74 -5.95
N THR A 76 8.53 17.60 -7.28
CA THR A 76 7.32 17.38 -8.08
C THR A 76 6.85 15.93 -7.97
N ASP A 77 5.55 15.68 -8.16
CA ASP A 77 5.04 14.32 -8.22
C ASP A 77 5.64 13.54 -9.41
N GLU A 78 5.94 14.22 -10.53
CA GLU A 78 6.63 13.61 -11.67
C GLU A 78 8.04 13.12 -11.31
N GLU A 79 8.81 13.88 -10.53
CA GLU A 79 10.14 13.45 -10.08
C GLU A 79 10.05 12.25 -9.15
N LEU A 80 9.05 12.22 -8.25
CA LEU A 80 8.80 11.05 -7.40
C LEU A 80 8.41 9.82 -8.22
N ASP A 81 7.58 9.99 -9.24
CA ASP A 81 7.16 8.91 -10.14
C ASP A 81 8.34 8.39 -11.00
N ARG A 82 9.30 9.25 -11.32
CA ARG A 82 10.55 8.91 -12.01
C ARG A 82 11.58 8.23 -11.11
N ILE A 83 11.33 8.07 -9.82
CA ILE A 83 12.16 7.23 -8.94
C ILE A 83 11.53 5.83 -8.96
N PRO A 84 11.96 4.93 -9.86
CA PRO A 84 11.41 3.59 -9.90
C PRO A 84 11.80 2.86 -8.62
N LEU A 85 10.83 2.65 -7.73
CA LEU A 85 10.95 1.59 -6.75
C LEU A 85 10.82 0.27 -7.55
N PRO A 86 11.83 -0.62 -7.52
CA PRO A 86 11.73 -1.93 -8.20
C PRO A 86 10.47 -2.71 -7.75
N THR A 87 9.99 -2.43 -6.54
CA THR A 87 8.82 -3.02 -5.89
C THR A 87 7.50 -2.25 -6.14
N ALA A 88 7.48 -1.20 -6.98
CA ALA A 88 6.31 -0.34 -7.22
C ALA A 88 5.03 -1.11 -7.61
N LYS A 89 5.19 -2.23 -8.33
CA LYS A 89 4.09 -3.10 -8.77
C LYS A 89 4.30 -4.56 -8.40
N ALA A 90 5.23 -4.83 -7.47
CA ALA A 90 5.63 -6.18 -7.11
C ALA A 90 5.66 -6.40 -5.59
N ILE A 91 5.19 -7.56 -5.19
CA ILE A 91 5.42 -8.15 -3.86
C ILE A 91 6.58 -9.14 -4.07
N GLU A 92 7.80 -8.68 -3.84
CA GLU A 92 9.02 -9.48 -4.01
C GLU A 92 9.27 -10.32 -2.77
N ILE A 93 9.18 -11.64 -2.87
CA ILE A 93 9.55 -12.53 -1.76
C ILE A 93 11.07 -12.58 -1.67
N VAL A 94 11.59 -12.20 -0.50
CA VAL A 94 13.03 -12.17 -0.21
C VAL A 94 13.49 -13.37 0.60
N ALA A 95 12.60 -14.00 1.37
CA ALA A 95 12.94 -15.17 2.18
C ALA A 95 11.69 -16.00 2.54
N PHE A 96 11.91 -17.28 2.79
CA PHE A 96 10.95 -18.17 3.44
C PHE A 96 11.48 -18.52 4.83
N VAL A 97 10.69 -18.28 5.86
CA VAL A 97 11.08 -18.48 7.27
C VAL A 97 10.02 -19.28 8.02
N ASP A 98 10.40 -19.89 9.14
CA ASP A 98 9.44 -20.54 10.02
C ASP A 98 8.44 -19.52 10.58
N ALA A 99 7.17 -19.92 10.68
CA ALA A 99 6.11 -19.03 11.15
C ALA A 99 6.33 -18.52 12.59
N ASP A 100 6.95 -19.34 13.44
CA ASP A 100 7.28 -19.05 14.84
C ASP A 100 8.46 -18.09 15.02
N SER A 101 9.29 -17.91 13.98
CA SER A 101 10.43 -16.99 14.00
C SER A 101 10.01 -15.51 13.94
N VAL A 102 8.76 -15.24 13.56
CA VAL A 102 8.22 -13.88 13.42
C VAL A 102 7.28 -13.57 14.58
N ASP A 103 7.72 -12.70 15.48
CA ASP A 103 6.90 -12.21 16.58
C ASP A 103 5.63 -11.51 16.05
N PRO A 104 4.42 -11.95 16.45
CA PRO A 104 3.15 -11.34 16.05
C PRO A 104 3.05 -9.83 16.33
N ILE A 105 3.78 -9.30 17.32
CA ILE A 105 3.79 -7.86 17.63
C ILE A 105 4.33 -7.01 16.48
N ARG A 106 5.07 -7.62 15.54
CA ARG A 106 5.62 -6.95 14.35
C ARG A 106 4.64 -6.90 13.18
N ILE A 107 3.45 -7.51 13.31
CA ILE A 107 2.43 -7.56 12.26
C ILE A 107 1.40 -6.45 12.51
N SER A 108 1.20 -5.59 11.51
CA SER A 108 0.22 -4.51 11.56
C SER A 108 -1.01 -4.83 10.69
N ASP A 109 -1.16 -4.13 9.57
CA ASP A 109 -2.31 -4.20 8.69
C ASP A 109 -2.36 -5.53 7.95
N SER A 110 -3.54 -6.15 7.96
CA SER A 110 -3.78 -7.41 7.28
C SER A 110 -4.53 -7.21 5.97
N TYR A 111 -4.01 -7.84 4.92
CA TYR A 111 -4.63 -7.86 3.60
C TYR A 111 -4.73 -9.28 3.08
N TYR A 112 -5.68 -9.51 2.18
CA TYR A 112 -5.77 -10.74 1.42
C TYR A 112 -5.23 -10.54 0.01
N LEU A 113 -4.61 -11.59 -0.53
CA LEU A 113 -4.20 -11.65 -1.92
C LEU A 113 -5.15 -12.58 -2.67
N ALA A 114 -5.77 -12.06 -3.72
CA ALA A 114 -6.55 -12.84 -4.67
C ALA A 114 -5.81 -12.95 -6.00
N ILE A 115 -6.03 -14.04 -6.75
CA ILE A 115 -5.45 -14.18 -8.09
C ILE A 115 -6.00 -13.12 -9.04
N ASP A 116 -5.15 -12.63 -9.94
CA ASP A 116 -5.59 -11.81 -11.07
C ASP A 116 -5.58 -12.62 -12.37
N GLY A 117 -6.75 -13.12 -12.75
CA GLY A 117 -6.93 -13.90 -13.97
C GLY A 117 -6.56 -15.39 -13.85
N GLN A 118 -6.92 -16.16 -14.88
CA GLN A 118 -6.78 -17.63 -14.88
C GLN A 118 -5.32 -18.11 -14.91
N VAL A 119 -4.43 -17.34 -15.55
CA VAL A 119 -3.00 -17.69 -15.67
C VAL A 119 -2.31 -17.73 -14.29
N ALA A 120 -2.78 -16.92 -13.33
CA ALA A 120 -2.25 -16.89 -11.98
C ALA A 120 -2.68 -18.08 -11.11
N ALA A 121 -3.76 -18.79 -11.46
CA ALA A 121 -4.39 -19.80 -10.60
C ALA A 121 -3.44 -20.95 -10.21
N LYS A 122 -2.76 -21.55 -11.20
CA LYS A 122 -1.84 -22.67 -10.98
C LYS A 122 -0.62 -22.29 -10.14
N PRO A 123 0.18 -21.26 -10.51
CA PRO A 123 1.34 -20.88 -9.71
C PRO A 123 0.97 -20.35 -8.33
N TYR A 124 -0.13 -19.59 -8.20
CA TYR A 124 -0.63 -19.15 -6.89
C TYR A 124 -0.98 -20.33 -5.98
N THR A 125 -1.71 -21.32 -6.50
CA THR A 125 -2.05 -22.54 -5.75
C THR A 125 -0.80 -23.32 -5.35
N LEU A 126 0.20 -23.39 -6.22
CA LEU A 126 1.45 -24.08 -5.94
C LEU A 126 2.23 -23.39 -4.82
N LEU A 127 2.36 -22.06 -4.86
CA LEU A 127 2.97 -21.27 -3.78
C LEU A 127 2.22 -21.49 -2.46
N ARG A 128 0.88 -21.37 -2.47
CA ARG A 128 0.04 -21.58 -1.27
C ARG A 128 0.28 -22.96 -0.67
N ARG A 129 0.21 -24.02 -1.49
CA ARG A 129 0.43 -25.40 -1.03
C ARG A 129 1.85 -25.65 -0.54
N ALA A 130 2.85 -25.01 -1.14
CA ALA A 130 4.23 -25.14 -0.71
C ALA A 130 4.44 -24.54 0.69
N LEU A 131 3.94 -23.33 0.92
CA LEU A 131 3.96 -22.68 2.23
C LEU A 131 3.22 -23.52 3.29
N GLU A 132 2.01 -23.98 2.96
CA GLU A 132 1.18 -24.82 3.84
C GLU A 132 1.87 -26.14 4.22
N ARG A 133 2.50 -26.84 3.26
CA ARG A 133 3.17 -28.12 3.52
C ARG A 133 4.49 -27.99 4.27
N SER A 134 5.15 -26.84 4.15
CA SER A 134 6.46 -26.61 4.76
C SER A 134 6.36 -25.86 6.10
N ASP A 135 5.15 -25.48 6.52
CA ASP A 135 4.89 -24.62 7.68
C ASP A 135 5.72 -23.32 7.67
N LYS A 136 5.93 -22.78 6.46
CA LYS A 136 6.70 -21.56 6.24
C LYS A 136 5.81 -20.37 5.94
N VAL A 137 6.33 -19.20 6.25
CA VAL A 137 5.82 -17.90 5.81
C VAL A 137 6.86 -17.22 4.92
N ALA A 138 6.40 -16.38 4.00
CA ALA A 138 7.26 -15.63 3.10
C ALA A 138 7.42 -14.19 3.60
N VAL A 139 8.66 -13.75 3.79
CA VAL A 139 8.99 -12.34 3.97
C VAL A 139 9.06 -11.69 2.60
N ALA A 140 8.33 -10.60 2.40
CA ALA A 140 8.27 -9.90 1.12
C ALA A 140 8.55 -8.41 1.27
N LYS A 141 9.13 -7.84 0.23
CA LYS A 141 9.24 -6.40 0.03
C LYS A 141 8.16 -5.94 -0.95
N PHE A 142 7.51 -4.83 -0.64
CA PHE A 142 6.52 -4.22 -1.53
C PHE A 142 6.50 -2.71 -1.33
N ALA A 143 6.14 -1.97 -2.37
CA ALA A 143 5.93 -0.54 -2.26
C ALA A 143 4.47 -0.23 -1.92
N TRP A 144 4.26 0.63 -0.92
CA TRP A 144 2.94 1.15 -0.58
C TRP A 144 3.06 2.62 -0.21
N HIS A 145 2.24 3.49 -0.82
CA HIS A 145 2.33 4.95 -0.67
C HIS A 145 3.77 5.49 -0.87
N ASN A 146 4.43 5.09 -1.97
CA ASN A 146 5.80 5.50 -2.34
C ASN A 146 6.88 5.18 -1.28
N ARG A 147 6.66 4.17 -0.44
CA ARG A 147 7.67 3.66 0.49
C ARG A 147 7.76 2.15 0.40
N GLU A 148 8.97 1.61 0.35
CA GLU A 148 9.19 0.18 0.50
C GLU A 148 8.89 -0.24 1.94
N ARG A 149 8.16 -1.34 2.07
CA ARG A 149 7.82 -1.97 3.35
C ARG A 149 8.14 -3.45 3.28
N LEU A 150 8.39 -4.02 4.45
CA LEU A 150 8.37 -5.45 4.64
C LEU A 150 6.96 -5.92 4.97
N GLY A 151 6.59 -7.06 4.42
CA GLY A 151 5.33 -7.74 4.66
C GLY A 151 5.56 -9.21 4.92
N LEU A 152 4.59 -9.81 5.62
CA LEU A 152 4.56 -11.25 5.83
C LEU A 152 3.42 -11.84 5.01
N LEU A 153 3.79 -12.67 4.04
CA LEU A 153 2.85 -13.45 3.25
C LEU A 153 2.70 -14.82 3.91
N ARG A 154 1.50 -15.09 4.42
CA ARG A 154 1.15 -16.34 5.09
C ARG A 154 -0.10 -16.95 4.50
N VAL A 155 -0.21 -18.26 4.56
CA VAL A 155 -1.44 -18.98 4.22
C VAL A 155 -2.45 -18.80 5.36
N ARG A 156 -3.70 -18.51 5.03
CA ARG A 156 -4.81 -18.55 5.98
C ARG A 156 -5.69 -19.74 5.64
N GLU A 157 -6.01 -20.57 6.63
CA GLU A 157 -6.99 -21.63 6.46
C GLU A 157 -8.37 -21.05 6.12
N GLY A 158 -9.03 -21.60 5.10
CA GLY A 158 -10.40 -21.25 4.72
C GLY A 158 -10.57 -19.98 3.88
N ALA A 159 -9.49 -19.43 3.28
CA ALA A 159 -9.53 -18.27 2.37
C ALA A 159 -9.03 -18.62 0.96
#